data_AF-A0A813M926-F1
#
_entry.id   AF-A0A813M926-F1
#
_cell.length_a   1.000
_cell.length_b   1.000
_cell.length_c   1.000
_cell.angle_alpha   90.00
_cell.angle_beta   90.00
_cell.angle_gamma   90.00
#
_symmetry.space_group_name_H-M   'P 1'
#
loop_
_entity.id
_entity.type
_entity.pdbx_description
1 polymer ?
#
loop_
_entity_poly.entity_id
_entity_poly.type
_entity_poly.pdbx_seq_one_letter_code
_entity_poly.pdbx_strand_id
1 'polypeptide(L)'
;MAQMNTNDTAGMNISDDDLLKLGVKELNKLLKSLSPENRTKLKRRRRILKNRGYAANCRTKRMSQKELLQMEKEKLESDVKNLASQKQMLKIKLDSINERYKDLQHYVSILKTNNN
;
A
#
# COMPACT_ATOMS: atom_id res chain seq x y z
N MET A 1 -18.93 34.45 -44.32
CA MET A 1 -18.56 34.17 -42.92
C MET A 1 -19.38 32.98 -42.46
N ALA A 2 -18.75 31.82 -42.22
CA ALA A 2 -19.45 30.63 -41.77
C ALA A 2 -20.09 30.91 -40.40
N GLN A 3 -21.41 30.80 -40.31
CA GLN A 3 -22.15 31.01 -39.07
C GLN A 3 -21.71 29.94 -38.06
N MET A 4 -20.97 30.37 -37.02
CA MET A 4 -20.63 29.50 -35.90
C MET A 4 -21.91 29.11 -35.16
N ASN A 5 -22.15 27.80 -35.05
CA ASN A 5 -23.32 27.24 -34.39
C ASN A 5 -23.21 27.54 -32.88
N THR A 6 -24.21 28.19 -32.28
CA THR A 6 -24.20 28.66 -30.88
C THR A 6 -23.96 27.53 -29.87
N ASN A 7 -24.29 26.30 -30.25
CA ASN A 7 -24.06 25.09 -29.46
C ASN A 7 -22.59 24.67 -29.37
N ASP A 8 -21.74 25.06 -30.33
CA ASP A 8 -20.31 24.74 -30.31
C ASP A 8 -19.56 25.54 -29.23
N THR A 9 -20.00 26.77 -28.96
CA THR A 9 -19.42 27.65 -27.93
C THR A 9 -19.73 27.13 -26.52
N ALA A 10 -20.95 26.64 -26.30
CA ALA A 10 -21.40 26.13 -25.00
C ALA A 10 -20.62 24.88 -24.55
N GLY A 11 -20.32 23.94 -25.46
CA GLY A 11 -19.53 22.76 -25.12
C GLY A 11 -18.02 22.98 -25.02
N MET A 12 -17.50 24.08 -25.58
CA MET A 12 -16.10 24.49 -25.44
C MET A 12 -15.83 25.23 -24.12
N ASN A 13 -16.82 25.98 -23.62
CA ASN A 13 -16.72 26.78 -22.40
C ASN A 13 -16.89 25.99 -21.09
N ILE A 14 -17.03 24.67 -21.15
CA ILE A 14 -17.07 23.84 -19.94
C ILE A 14 -15.72 23.90 -19.20
N SER A 15 -15.78 24.05 -17.87
CA SER A 15 -14.59 23.99 -17.02
C SER A 15 -13.97 22.59 -17.00
N ASP A 16 -12.67 22.51 -16.73
CA ASP A 16 -11.96 21.23 -16.58
C ASP A 16 -12.58 20.36 -15.47
N ASP A 17 -12.99 20.97 -14.36
CA ASP A 17 -13.58 20.27 -13.23
C ASP A 17 -14.94 19.67 -13.57
N ASP A 18 -15.81 20.45 -14.23
CA ASP A 18 -17.12 19.98 -14.65
C ASP A 18 -16.99 18.93 -15.77
N LEU A 19 -16.05 19.13 -16.69
CA LEU A 19 -15.71 18.15 -17.72
C LEU A 19 -15.21 16.83 -17.12
N LEU A 20 -14.53 16.84 -15.98
CA LEU A 20 -14.12 15.62 -15.28
C LEU A 20 -15.31 14.93 -14.58
N LYS A 21 -16.18 15.71 -13.92
CA LYS A 21 -17.36 15.24 -13.17
C LYS A 21 -18.44 14.62 -14.05
N LEU A 22 -18.59 15.05 -15.30
CA LEU A 22 -19.60 14.50 -16.22
C LEU A 22 -19.49 12.96 -16.32
N GLY A 23 -20.59 12.25 -16.12
CA GLY A 23 -20.69 10.83 -16.44
C GLY A 23 -20.66 10.59 -17.95
N VAL A 24 -20.41 9.34 -18.38
CA VAL A 24 -20.34 8.98 -19.82
C VAL A 24 -21.65 9.33 -20.55
N LYS A 25 -22.80 9.12 -19.91
CA LYS A 25 -24.13 9.45 -20.46
C LYS A 25 -24.27 10.94 -20.76
N GLU A 26 -23.97 11.80 -19.78
CA GLU A 26 -24.08 13.26 -19.92
C GLU A 26 -23.02 13.83 -20.88
N LEU A 27 -21.79 13.28 -20.84
CA LEU A 27 -20.75 13.62 -21.82
C LEU A 27 -21.22 13.31 -23.25
N ASN A 28 -21.84 12.15 -23.47
CA ASN A 28 -22.32 11.76 -24.81
C ASN A 28 -23.48 12.63 -25.29
N LYS A 29 -24.37 13.11 -24.39
CA LYS A 29 -25.40 14.10 -24.76
C LYS A 29 -24.76 15.40 -25.22
N LEU A 30 -23.80 15.93 -24.46
CA LEU A 30 -23.06 17.14 -24.82
C LEU A 30 -22.30 16.98 -26.14
N LEU A 31 -21.72 15.81 -26.41
CA LEU A 31 -21.01 15.56 -27.67
C LEU A 31 -21.95 15.57 -28.89
N LYS A 32 -23.22 15.17 -28.76
CA LYS A 32 -24.17 15.13 -29.90
C LYS A 32 -24.48 16.51 -30.46
N SER A 33 -24.47 17.56 -29.62
CA SER A 33 -24.72 18.94 -30.03
C SER A 33 -23.50 19.65 -30.60
N LEU A 34 -22.33 19.00 -30.65
CA LEU A 34 -21.07 19.58 -31.11
C LEU A 34 -20.68 19.09 -32.51
N SER A 35 -19.97 19.97 -33.24
CA SER A 35 -19.34 19.63 -34.50
C SER A 35 -18.29 18.50 -34.35
N PRO A 36 -18.00 17.73 -35.42
CA PRO A 36 -17.05 16.61 -35.37
C PRO A 36 -15.66 16.99 -34.84
N GLU A 37 -15.16 18.18 -35.20
CA GLU A 37 -13.88 18.69 -34.74
C GLU A 37 -13.90 18.99 -33.24
N ASN A 38 -14.94 19.67 -32.77
CA ASN A 38 -15.09 20.04 -31.36
C ASN A 38 -15.32 18.82 -30.46
N ARG A 39 -16.03 17.80 -30.95
CA ARG A 39 -16.12 16.49 -30.25
C ARG A 39 -14.75 15.89 -29.99
N THR A 40 -13.88 15.90 -31.00
CA THR A 40 -12.53 15.33 -30.90
C THR A 40 -11.67 16.13 -29.92
N LYS A 41 -11.72 17.46 -29.99
CA LYS A 41 -11.03 18.36 -29.05
C LYS A 41 -11.49 18.12 -27.60
N LEU A 42 -12.79 18.06 -27.35
CA LEU A 42 -13.34 17.87 -26.01
C LEU A 42 -12.98 16.48 -25.42
N LYS A 43 -13.06 15.42 -26.24
CA LYS A 43 -12.60 14.07 -25.85
C LYS A 43 -11.11 14.06 -25.51
N ARG A 44 -10.26 14.71 -26.32
CA ARG A 44 -8.82 14.81 -26.07
C ARG A 44 -8.54 15.56 -24.77
N ARG A 45 -9.18 16.73 -24.56
CA ARG A 45 -9.06 17.51 -23.32
C ARG A 45 -9.43 16.67 -22.10
N ARG A 46 -10.58 15.99 -22.12
CA ARG A 46 -11.00 15.10 -21.02
C ARG A 46 -10.00 13.95 -20.79
N ARG A 47 -9.46 13.34 -21.85
CA ARG A 47 -8.46 12.27 -21.74
C ARG A 47 -7.18 12.76 -21.05
N ILE A 48 -6.67 13.92 -21.43
CA ILE A 48 -5.48 14.53 -20.82
C ILE A 48 -5.72 14.79 -19.34
N LEU A 49 -6.87 15.37 -18.98
CA LEU A 49 -7.23 15.64 -17.58
C LEU A 49 -7.33 14.36 -16.75
N LYS A 50 -8.00 13.32 -17.26
CA LYS A 50 -8.07 12.02 -16.58
C LYS A 50 -6.69 11.39 -16.41
N ASN A 51 -5.86 11.41 -17.46
CA ASN A 51 -4.50 10.88 -17.39
C ASN A 51 -3.63 11.62 -16.38
N ARG A 52 -3.81 12.94 -16.24
CA ARG A 52 -3.16 13.73 -15.20
C ARG A 52 -3.55 13.23 -13.80
N GLY A 53 -4.84 12.99 -13.57
CA GLY A 53 -5.35 12.41 -12.32
C GLY A 53 -4.80 11.00 -12.07
N TYR A 54 -4.77 10.15 -13.09
CA TYR A 54 -4.21 8.80 -12.98
C TYR A 54 -2.72 8.82 -12.64
N ALA A 55 -1.94 9.73 -13.23
CA ALA A 55 -0.53 9.88 -12.91
C ALA A 55 -0.30 10.33 -11.45
N ALA A 56 -1.13 11.25 -10.93
CA ALA A 56 -1.08 11.65 -9.53
C ALA A 56 -1.42 10.47 -8.61
N ASN A 57 -2.54 9.79 -8.85
CA ASN A 57 -2.96 8.62 -8.06
C ASN A 57 -1.93 7.49 -8.10
N CYS A 58 -1.28 7.26 -9.24
CA CYS A 58 -0.21 6.27 -9.37
C CYS A 58 0.98 6.61 -8.47
N ARG A 59 1.41 7.88 -8.43
CA ARG A 59 2.47 8.33 -7.53
C ARG A 59 2.08 8.17 -6.07
N THR A 60 0.89 8.62 -5.68
CA THR A 60 0.40 8.48 -4.30
C THR A 60 0.32 7.03 -3.86
N LYS A 61 -0.26 6.15 -4.70
CA LYS A 61 -0.36 4.71 -4.40
C LYS A 61 1.01 4.06 -4.25
N ARG A 62 1.97 4.43 -5.11
CA ARG A 62 3.34 3.90 -5.03
C ARG A 62 4.04 4.34 -3.74
N MET A 63 3.92 5.62 -3.37
CA MET A 63 4.53 6.14 -2.15
C MET A 63 3.93 5.48 -0.91
N SER A 64 2.60 5.40 -0.84
CA SER A 64 1.90 4.73 0.26
C SER A 64 2.28 3.24 0.35
N GLN A 65 2.38 2.53 -0.78
CA GLN A 65 2.82 1.13 -0.77
C GLN A 65 4.26 0.98 -0.26
N LYS A 66 5.17 1.89 -0.64
CA LYS A 66 6.54 1.91 -0.14
C LYS A 66 6.59 2.13 1.37
N GLU A 67 5.80 3.09 1.89
CA GLU A 67 5.71 3.38 3.32
C GLU A 67 5.17 2.18 4.11
N LEU A 68 4.13 1.52 3.61
CA LEU A 68 3.59 0.30 4.22
C LEU A 68 4.63 -0.82 4.30
N LEU A 69 5.36 -1.07 3.20
CA LEU A 69 6.43 -2.08 3.17
C LEU A 69 7.57 -1.72 4.13
N GLN A 70 7.90 -0.43 4.27
CA GLN A 70 8.92 0.02 5.20
C GLN A 70 8.50 -0.20 6.66
N MET A 71 7.25 0.11 7.00
CA MET A 71 6.70 -0.16 8.33
C MET A 71 6.67 -1.67 8.64
N GLU A 72 6.27 -2.49 7.65
CA GLU A 72 6.25 -3.94 7.81
C GLU A 72 7.66 -4.50 8.03
N LYS A 73 8.64 -4.02 7.27
CA LYS A 73 10.05 -4.38 7.46
C LYS A 73 10.52 -4.04 8.88
N GLU A 74 10.29 -2.82 9.35
CA GLU A 74 10.70 -2.39 10.69
C GLU A 74 10.05 -3.22 11.79
N LYS A 75 8.77 -3.57 11.63
CA LYS A 75 8.06 -4.47 12.53
C LYS A 75 8.72 -5.85 12.58
N LEU A 76 8.98 -6.44 11.41
CA LEU A 76 9.61 -7.76 11.33
C LEU A 76 11.03 -7.77 11.91
N GLU A 77 11.83 -6.71 11.69
CA GLU A 77 13.16 -6.56 12.29
C GLU A 77 13.08 -6.50 13.82
N SER A 78 12.10 -5.77 14.37
CA SER A 78 11.82 -5.73 15.81
C SER A 78 11.42 -7.10 16.36
N ASP A 79 10.52 -7.81 15.66
CA ASP A 79 10.06 -9.13 16.07
C ASP A 79 11.20 -10.15 16.08
N VAL A 80 12.07 -10.13 15.06
CA VAL A 80 13.29 -10.98 15.00
C VAL A 80 14.20 -10.70 16.20
N LYS A 81 14.45 -9.43 16.51
CA LYS A 81 15.28 -9.04 17.66
C LYS A 81 14.68 -9.53 18.98
N ASN A 82 13.37 -9.33 19.17
CA ASN A 82 12.66 -9.75 20.36
C ASN A 82 12.71 -11.28 20.54
N LEU A 83 12.49 -12.04 19.46
CA LEU A 83 12.56 -13.50 19.49
C LEU A 83 13.98 -14.00 19.76
N ALA A 84 15.00 -13.35 19.20
CA ALA A 84 16.39 -13.68 19.47
C ALA A 84 16.74 -13.49 20.96
N SER A 85 16.32 -12.37 21.57
CA SER A 85 16.50 -12.13 23.00
C SER A 85 15.76 -13.15 23.86
N GLN A 86 14.50 -13.47 23.54
CA GLN A 86 13.73 -14.49 24.26
C GLN A 86 14.39 -15.87 24.16
N LYS A 87 14.85 -16.26 22.97
CA LYS A 87 15.60 -17.50 22.75
C LYS A 87 16.85 -17.57 23.62
N GLN A 88 17.62 -16.49 23.69
CA GLN A 88 18.81 -16.43 24.53
C GLN A 88 18.47 -16.58 26.03
N MET A 89 17.43 -15.88 26.50
CA MET A 89 16.98 -16.02 27.89
C MET A 89 16.53 -17.44 28.23
N LEU A 90 15.79 -18.09 27.32
CA LEU A 90 15.35 -19.47 27.50
C LEU A 90 16.52 -20.45 27.53
N LYS A 91 17.54 -20.23 26.67
CA LYS A 91 18.76 -21.05 26.68
C LYS A 91 19.48 -20.96 28.03
N ILE A 92 19.67 -19.76 28.56
CA ILE A 92 20.29 -19.55 29.88
C ILE A 92 19.49 -20.27 30.99
N LYS A 93 18.15 -20.16 30.97
CA LYS A 93 17.29 -20.87 31.93
C LYS A 93 17.43 -22.39 31.82
N LEU A 94 17.48 -22.91 30.59
CA LEU A 94 17.64 -24.33 30.32
C LEU A 94 18.99 -24.83 30.84
N ASP A 95 20.07 -24.10 30.56
CA ASP A 95 21.43 -24.44 31.02
C ASP A 95 21.48 -24.49 32.57
N SER A 96 20.89 -23.50 33.25
CA SER A 96 20.79 -23.49 34.73
C SER A 96 19.97 -24.65 35.30
N ILE A 97 18.91 -25.09 34.62
CA ILE A 97 18.13 -26.26 35.04
C ILE A 97 18.95 -27.53 34.84
N ASN A 98 19.65 -27.65 33.71
CA ASN A 98 20.48 -28.80 33.40
C ASN A 98 21.64 -28.95 34.39
N GLU A 99 22.27 -27.85 34.81
CA GLU A 99 23.31 -27.87 35.86
C GLU A 99 22.75 -28.42 37.17
N ARG A 100 21.65 -27.86 37.66
CA ARG A 100 20.99 -28.34 38.90
C ARG A 100 20.58 -29.81 38.81
N TYR A 101 20.09 -30.23 37.65
CA TYR A 101 19.74 -31.63 37.41
C TYR A 101 20.97 -32.56 37.50
N LYS A 102 22.11 -32.16 36.91
CA LYS A 102 23.37 -32.90 37.00
C LYS A 102 23.87 -32.99 38.44
N ASP A 103 23.81 -31.91 39.21
CA ASP A 103 24.21 -31.90 40.62
C ASP A 103 23.39 -32.90 41.44
N LEU A 104 22.07 -32.92 41.22
CA LEU A 104 21.18 -33.90 41.85
C LEU A 104 21.50 -35.34 41.43
N GLN A 105 21.76 -35.58 40.14
CA GLN A 105 22.16 -36.91 39.67
C GLN A 105 23.47 -37.37 40.30
N HIS A 106 24.45 -36.47 40.42
CA HIS A 106 25.72 -36.76 41.06
C HIS A 106 25.54 -37.11 42.54
N TYR A 107 24.74 -36.32 43.27
CA TYR A 107 24.42 -36.59 44.67
C TYR A 107 23.75 -37.96 44.86
N VAL A 108 22.74 -38.29 44.02
CA VAL A 108 22.08 -39.61 44.06
C VAL A 108 23.07 -40.74 43.77
N SER A 109 24.03 -40.54 42.86
CA SER A 109 25.08 -41.53 42.57
C SER A 109 25.95 -41.79 43.80
N ILE A 110 26.38 -40.74 44.51
CA ILE A 110 27.19 -40.86 45.73
C ILE A 110 26.44 -41.61 46.82
N LEU A 111 25.15 -41.28 47.02
CA LEU A 111 24.34 -41.97 48.01
C LEU A 111 24.17 -43.47 47.72
N LYS A 112 24.10 -43.85 46.44
CA LYS A 112 24.03 -45.26 46.05
C LYS A 112 25.34 -46.00 46.30
N THR A 113 26.48 -45.36 46.05
CA THR A 113 27.80 -45.98 46.29
C THR A 113 28.14 -46.13 47.76
N ASN A 114 27.65 -45.25 48.64
CA ASN A 114 27.93 -45.31 50.08
C ASN A 114 27.03 -46.30 50.85
N ASN A 115 25.97 -46.82 50.23
CA ASN A 115 25.01 -47.76 50.84
C ASN A 115 25.17 -49.21 50.36
N ASN A 116 26.19 -49.51 49.54
CA ASN A 116 26.62 -50.85 49.12
C ASN A 116 28.00 -51.14 49.69
#